data_AF-A0AAV5WRZ3-F1
#
_entry.id   AF-A0AAV5WRZ3-F1
#
_cell.length_a   1.000
_cell.length_b   1.000
_cell.length_c   1.000
_cell.angle_alpha   90.00
_cell.angle_beta   90.00
_cell.angle_gamma   90.00
#
_symmetry.space_group_name_H-M   'P 1'
#
loop_
_entity.id
_entity.type
_entity.pdbx_description
1 polymer ?
#
loop_
_entity_poly.entity_id
_entity_poly.type
_entity_poly.pdbx_seq_one_letter_code
_entity_poly.pdbx_strand_id
1 'polypeptide(L)'
;HCILNVIYDRAILYLKSVNIHPVVILIQPSSPAQIIEWNDHKMSEENAQNEFKKYQRDEKMFGDLVTHVISDANSFEDIFQQVLAIVNAGQRTNSQPVMKECSISLDSKYE
;
A
#
# COMPACT_ATOMS: atom_id res chain seq x y z
N HIS A 1 3.72 -10.48 -9.84
CA HIS A 1 3.70 -9.39 -8.84
C HIS A 1 4.23 -9.93 -7.54
N CYS A 2 5.22 -9.26 -6.93
CA CYS A 2 5.67 -9.60 -5.58
C CYS A 2 4.93 -8.71 -4.58
N ILE A 3 4.35 -9.30 -3.53
CA ILE A 3 3.72 -8.54 -2.44
C ILE A 3 4.82 -8.18 -1.45
N LEU A 4 4.99 -6.88 -1.18
CA LEU A 4 6.03 -6.37 -0.32
C LEU A 4 5.42 -5.84 0.97
N ASN A 5 5.83 -6.41 2.11
CA ASN A 5 5.55 -5.86 3.43
C ASN A 5 6.77 -5.07 3.91
N VAL A 6 6.86 -3.80 3.49
CA VAL A 6 8.05 -2.97 3.65
C VAL A 6 7.68 -1.55 4.09
N ILE A 7 8.63 -0.85 4.70
CA ILE A 7 8.46 0.56 5.06
C ILE A 7 8.46 1.40 3.77
N TYR A 8 7.41 2.21 3.61
CA TYR A 8 6.99 2.90 2.40
C TYR A 8 8.14 3.68 1.70
N ASP A 9 8.93 4.41 2.48
CA ASP A 9 9.86 5.43 1.99
C ASP A 9 11.11 4.85 1.31
N ARG A 10 11.84 3.97 2.01
CA ARG A 10 13.10 3.42 1.51
C ARG A 10 12.88 2.41 0.41
N ALA A 11 11.86 1.58 0.54
CA ALA A 11 11.62 0.51 -0.42
C ALA A 11 11.18 1.05 -1.78
N ILE A 12 10.23 2.00 -1.83
CA ILE A 12 9.75 2.54 -3.10
C ILE A 12 10.87 3.29 -3.83
N LEU A 13 11.63 4.13 -3.11
CA LEU A 13 12.75 4.88 -3.70
C LEU A 13 13.85 3.94 -4.19
N TYR A 14 14.17 2.88 -3.44
CA TYR A 14 15.15 1.88 -3.86
C TYR A 14 14.68 1.12 -5.10
N LEU A 15 13.42 0.67 -5.15
CA LEU A 15 12.89 -0.02 -6.32
C LEU A 15 12.96 0.87 -7.56
N LYS A 16 12.55 2.14 -7.43
CA LYS A 16 12.65 3.12 -8.53
C LYS A 16 14.10 3.31 -9.00
N SER A 17 15.08 3.34 -8.09
CA SER A 17 16.50 3.52 -8.46
C SER A 17 17.09 2.32 -9.23
N VAL A 18 16.56 1.11 -9.01
CA VAL A 18 16.93 -0.10 -9.76
C VAL A 18 16.02 -0.37 -10.97
N ASN A 19 15.29 0.66 -11.43
CA ASN A 19 14.36 0.60 -12.57
C ASN A 19 13.23 -0.44 -12.40
N ILE A 20 12.75 -0.59 -11.17
CA ILE A 20 11.54 -1.34 -10.84
C ILE A 20 10.49 -0.33 -10.39
N HIS A 21 9.37 -0.27 -11.09
CA HIS A 21 8.28 0.65 -10.76
C HIS A 21 7.17 -0.09 -10.01
N PRO A 22 7.12 -0.02 -8.68
CA PRO A 22 6.09 -0.71 -7.91
C PRO A 22 4.71 -0.09 -8.12
N VAL A 23 3.68 -0.93 -8.05
CA VAL A 23 2.30 -0.47 -7.87
C VAL A 23 2.12 -0.17 -6.39
N VAL A 24 2.00 1.11 -6.05
CA VAL A 24 1.89 1.59 -4.68
C VAL A 24 0.45 2.05 -4.48
N ILE A 25 -0.32 1.23 -3.77
CA ILE A 25 -1.73 1.48 -3.49
C ILE A 25 -1.86 1.99 -2.06
N LEU A 26 -2.40 3.19 -1.91
CA LEU A 26 -2.76 3.77 -0.63
C LEU A 26 -4.24 3.53 -0.38
N ILE A 27 -4.57 2.86 0.72
CA ILE A 27 -5.96 2.73 1.19
C ILE A 27 -6.20 3.87 2.18
N GLN A 28 -7.10 4.78 1.83
CA GLN A 28 -7.37 5.99 2.58
C GLN A 28 -8.63 5.82 3.43
N PRO A 29 -8.49 5.64 4.76
CA PRO A 29 -9.64 5.75 5.64
C PRO A 29 -10.14 7.20 5.66
N SER A 30 -11.45 7.37 5.73
CA SER A 30 -12.15 8.65 5.91
C SER A 30 -12.24 9.05 7.38
N SER A 31 -12.17 8.08 8.30
CA SER A 31 -12.24 8.32 9.74
C SER A 31 -11.60 7.19 10.56
N PRO A 32 -11.27 7.43 11.85
CA PRO A 32 -10.89 6.36 12.78
C PRO A 32 -11.94 5.26 12.90
N ALA A 33 -13.24 5.61 12.84
CA ALA A 33 -14.33 4.65 12.92
C ALA A 33 -14.30 3.63 11.77
N GLN A 34 -13.93 4.07 10.56
CA GLN A 34 -13.80 3.19 9.41
C GLN A 34 -12.64 2.19 9.57
N ILE A 35 -11.55 2.59 10.24
CA ILE A 35 -10.45 1.67 10.57
C ILE A 35 -10.93 0.55 11.51
N ILE A 36 -11.78 0.88 12.48
CA ILE A 36 -12.37 -0.09 13.41
C ILE A 36 -13.28 -1.07 12.64
N GLU A 37 -14.10 -0.55 11.74
CA GLU A 37 -14.99 -1.35 10.88
C GLU A 37 -14.21 -2.33 10.00
N TRP A 38 -13.16 -1.85 9.33
CA TRP A 38 -12.29 -2.69 8.50
C TRP A 38 -11.50 -3.75 9.27
N ASN A 39 -11.36 -3.59 10.59
CA ASN A 39 -10.68 -4.54 11.47
C ASN A 39 -11.66 -5.39 12.31
N ASP A 40 -12.87 -5.65 11.81
CA ASP A 40 -13.93 -6.43 12.47
C ASP A 40 -14.21 -6.00 13.92
N HIS A 41 -14.12 -4.69 14.22
CA HIS A 41 -14.28 -4.15 15.58
C HIS A 41 -13.28 -4.69 16.62
N LYS A 42 -12.14 -5.25 16.19
CA LYS A 42 -11.07 -5.76 17.08
C LYS A 42 -10.11 -4.67 17.56
N MET A 43 -10.25 -3.44 17.07
CA MET A 43 -9.43 -2.29 17.44
C MET A 43 -10.17 -1.38 18.43
N SER A 44 -9.48 -0.93 19.48
CA SER A 44 -10.00 0.10 20.37
C SER A 44 -10.05 1.46 19.68
N GLU A 45 -10.92 2.35 20.15
CA GLU A 45 -11.05 3.70 19.59
C GLU A 45 -9.76 4.51 19.69
N GLU A 46 -9.05 4.44 20.81
CA GLU A 46 -7.76 5.11 20.99
C GLU A 46 -6.70 4.63 19.98
N ASN A 47 -6.61 3.32 19.76
CA ASN A 47 -5.70 2.74 18.78
C ASN A 47 -6.07 3.18 17.35
N ALA A 48 -7.35 3.23 17.03
CA ALA A 48 -7.83 3.68 15.73
C ALA A 48 -7.52 5.16 15.49
N GLN A 49 -7.65 6.01 16.52
CA GLN A 49 -7.25 7.42 16.42
C GLN A 49 -5.74 7.57 16.19
N ASN A 50 -4.92 6.75 16.86
CA ASN A 50 -3.48 6.78 16.70
C ASN A 50 -3.04 6.30 15.30
N GLU A 51 -3.64 5.22 14.79
CA GLU A 51 -3.40 4.74 13.43
C GLU A 51 -3.89 5.74 12.39
N PHE A 52 -5.05 6.37 12.56
CA PHE A 52 -5.52 7.41 11.65
C PHE A 52 -4.58 8.63 11.59
N LYS A 53 -4.07 9.08 12.74
CA LYS A 53 -3.06 10.17 12.80
C LYS A 53 -1.75 9.79 12.15
N LYS A 54 -1.32 8.53 12.32
CA LYS A 54 -0.12 7.99 11.68
C LYS A 54 -0.31 7.95 10.16
N TYR A 55 -1.45 7.43 9.70
CA TYR A 55 -1.84 7.43 8.30
C TYR A 55 -1.77 8.83 7.68
N GLN A 56 -2.37 9.85 8.31
CA GLN A 56 -2.34 11.23 7.80
C GLN A 56 -0.92 11.81 7.69
N ARG A 57 -0.02 11.44 8.62
CA ARG A 57 1.38 11.85 8.55
C ARG A 57 2.10 11.17 7.38
N ASP A 58 1.87 9.87 7.20
CA ASP A 58 2.49 9.09 6.14
C ASP A 58 2.00 9.52 4.76
N GLU A 59 0.69 9.79 4.60
CA GLU A 59 0.10 10.36 3.39
C GLU A 59 0.74 11.70 3.02
N LYS A 60 0.91 12.60 4.00
CA LYS A 60 1.55 13.90 3.77
C LYS A 60 3.02 13.77 3.38
N MET A 61 3.73 12.79 3.93
CA MET A 61 5.16 12.63 3.73
C MET A 61 5.49 11.87 2.43
N PHE A 62 4.64 10.92 2.04
CA PHE A 62 4.92 9.96 0.97
C PHE A 62 3.86 9.92 -0.13
N GLY A 63 2.88 10.82 -0.11
CA GLY A 63 1.80 10.90 -1.11
C GLY A 63 2.33 10.96 -2.55
N ASP A 64 3.44 11.64 -2.78
CA ASP A 64 4.08 11.74 -4.11
C ASP A 64 4.63 10.40 -4.64
N LEU A 65 4.84 9.42 -3.75
CA LEU A 65 5.31 8.08 -4.12
C LEU A 65 4.16 7.11 -4.45
N VAL A 66 2.93 7.48 -4.08
CA VAL A 66 1.71 6.70 -4.31
C VAL A 66 1.36 6.69 -5.79
N THR A 67 1.00 5.53 -6.33
CA THR A 67 0.52 5.45 -7.72
C THR A 67 -1.00 5.42 -7.81
N HIS A 68 -1.67 4.86 -6.80
CA HIS A 68 -3.13 4.77 -6.74
C HIS A 68 -3.62 5.01 -5.31
N VAL A 69 -4.75 5.70 -5.18
CA VAL A 69 -5.43 5.94 -3.90
C VAL A 69 -6.82 5.32 -3.96
N ILE A 70 -7.22 4.61 -2.91
CA ILE A 70 -8.57 4.07 -2.69
C ILE A 70 -9.15 4.81 -1.49
N SER A 71 -10.03 5.78 -1.71
CA SER A 71 -10.68 6.58 -0.65
C SER A 71 -12.14 6.20 -0.40
N ASP A 72 -12.82 5.68 -1.42
CA ASP A 72 -14.29 5.55 -1.43
C ASP A 72 -14.73 4.09 -1.26
N ALA A 73 -14.07 3.35 -0.36
CA ALA A 73 -14.42 1.95 -0.10
C ALA A 73 -15.37 1.83 1.09
N ASN A 74 -16.52 1.20 0.89
CA ASN A 74 -17.53 1.01 1.94
C ASN A 74 -17.31 -0.26 2.76
N SER A 75 -16.48 -1.17 2.27
CA SER A 75 -16.20 -2.44 2.93
C SER A 75 -14.81 -2.97 2.57
N PHE A 76 -14.31 -3.93 3.34
CA PHE A 76 -13.07 -4.63 3.01
C PHE A 76 -13.15 -5.33 1.64
N GLU A 77 -14.31 -5.87 1.28
CA GLU A 77 -14.53 -6.49 -0.03
C GLU A 77 -14.39 -5.47 -1.16
N ASP A 78 -14.92 -4.25 -0.99
CA ASP A 78 -14.75 -3.19 -1.98
C ASP A 78 -13.29 -2.79 -2.16
N ILE A 79 -12.52 -2.73 -1.06
CA ILE A 79 -11.07 -2.47 -1.11
C ILE A 79 -10.40 -3.58 -1.91
N PHE A 80 -10.71 -4.84 -1.60
CA PHE A 80 -10.11 -5.99 -2.25
C PHE A 80 -10.38 -6.00 -3.77
N GLN A 81 -11.63 -5.76 -4.17
CA GLN A 81 -12.00 -5.68 -5.59
C GLN A 81 -11.31 -4.53 -6.32
N GLN A 82 -11.19 -3.35 -5.68
CA GLN A 82 -10.47 -2.21 -6.24
C GLN A 82 -8.97 -2.48 -6.39
N VAL A 83 -8.34 -3.09 -5.37
CA VAL A 83 -6.93 -3.52 -5.44
C VAL A 83 -6.72 -4.50 -6.59
N LEU A 84 -7.58 -5.51 -6.73
CA LEU A 84 -7.49 -6.47 -7.84
C LEU A 84 -7.64 -5.78 -9.20
N ALA A 85 -8.58 -4.85 -9.34
CA ALA A 85 -8.76 -4.09 -10.57
C ALA A 85 -7.50 -3.28 -10.93
N ILE A 86 -6.89 -2.60 -9.97
CA ILE A 86 -5.64 -1.82 -10.15
C ILE A 86 -4.49 -2.73 -10.59
N VAL A 87 -4.28 -3.85 -9.88
CA VAL A 87 -3.20 -4.80 -10.18
C VAL A 87 -3.39 -5.41 -11.57
N ASN A 88 -4.61 -5.79 -11.94
CA ASN A 88 -4.92 -6.39 -13.25
C ASN A 88 -4.85 -5.36 -14.39
N ALA A 89 -5.21 -4.09 -14.16
CA ALA A 89 -5.07 -3.04 -15.15
C ALA A 89 -3.60 -2.76 -15.48
N GLY A 90 -2.74 -2.71 -14.46
CA GLY A 90 -1.29 -2.50 -14.64
C GLY A 90 -0.57 -3.62 -15.41
N GLN A 91 -1.18 -4.80 -15.55
CA GLN A 91 -0.63 -5.88 -16.38
C GLN A 91 -0.84 -5.66 -17.88
N ARG A 92 -1.90 -4.95 -18.28
CA ARG A 92 -2.30 -4.83 -19.70
C ARG A 92 -1.47 -3.79 -20.45
N THR A 93 -0.92 -2.80 -19.77
CA THR A 93 -0.10 -1.73 -20.38
C THR A 93 1.34 -2.18 -20.67
N ASN A 94 1.79 -3.30 -20.10
CA ASN A 94 3.13 -3.85 -20.30
C ASN A 94 3.10 -5.06 -21.26
N SER A 95 2.84 -4.81 -22.54
CA SER A 95 2.93 -5.83 -23.61
C SER A 95 4.38 -6.21 -24.00
N GLN A 96 5.35 -6.05 -23.10
CA GLN A 96 6.65 -6.70 -23.20
C GLN A 96 7.06 -7.24 -21.82
N PRO A 97 7.09 -8.57 -21.63
CA PRO A 97 7.50 -9.15 -20.37
C PRO A 97 9.03 -9.14 -20.29
N VAL A 98 9.62 -8.22 -19.52
CA VAL A 98 10.97 -8.44 -19.00
C VAL A 98 10.81 -9.10 -17.65
N MET A 99 10.79 -10.44 -17.64
CA MET A 99 10.98 -11.22 -16.42
C MET A 99 12.38 -10.89 -15.88
N LYS A 100 12.47 -9.95 -14.95
CA LYS A 100 13.64 -9.82 -14.08
C LYS A 100 13.32 -10.57 -12.80
N GLU A 101 14.00 -11.69 -12.59
CA GLU A 101 14.05 -12.35 -11.28
C GLU A 101 14.51 -11.31 -10.26
N CYS A 102 13.60 -10.91 -9.37
CA CYS A 102 13.91 -9.95 -8.32
C CYS A 102 14.19 -10.74 -7.03
N SER A 103 15.42 -11.21 -6.90
CA SER A 103 15.94 -11.79 -5.66
C SER A 103 16.20 -10.65 -4.68
N ILE A 104 15.20 -10.26 -3.89
CA ILE A 104 15.41 -9.30 -2.79
C ILE A 104 15.82 -10.11 -1.56
N SER A 105 17.13 -10.19 -1.31
CA SER A 105 17.65 -10.56 0.01
C SER A 105 17.32 -9.44 0.98
N LEU A 106 16.35 -9.67 1.87
CA LEU A 106 16.14 -8.82 3.03
C LEU A 106 17.15 -9.26 4.10
N ASP A 107 18.28 -8.56 4.16
CA ASP A 107 19.18 -8.67 5.31
C ASP A 107 18.44 -8.20 6.56
N SER A 108 18.13 -9.19 7.40
CA SER A 108 17.67 -9.02 8.77
C SER A 108 18.72 -8.26 9.57
N LYS A 109 18.52 -6.96 9.80
CA LYS A 109 19.15 -6.25 10.91
C LYS A 109 18.24 -5.14 11.42
N TYR A 110 17.40 -5.46 12.39
CA TYR A 110 17.11 -4.59 13.54
C TYR A 110 16.65 -5.51 14.69
N GLU A 111 17.61 -5.90 15.54
CA GLU A 111 17.41 -6.03 16.98
C GLU A 111 17.14 -4.65 17.59
#